data_AF-A0A843BZ80-F1
#
_entry.id   AF-A0A843BZ80-F1
#
_cell.length_a   1.000
_cell.length_b   1.000
_cell.length_c   1.000
_cell.angle_alpha   90.00
_cell.angle_beta   90.00
_cell.angle_gamma   90.00
#
_symmetry.space_group_name_H-M   'P 1'
#
loop_
_entity.id
_entity.type
_entity.pdbx_description
1 polymer ?
#
loop_
_entity_poly.entity_id
_entity_poly.type
_entity_poly.pdbx_seq_one_letter_code
_entity_poly.pdbx_strand_id
1 'polypeptide(L)'
;MSSRNHLIFEIVKKKWLHEVIFLIEIKALEIARKIRTGNFLVLRMREVAERIPITVAEYDREKGTVTCIIQVIEQSTKLLSILEEGDHIKDVVEPLDKATEIEK
;
A
#
# COMPACT_ATOMS: atom_id res chain seq x y z
N MET A 1 -16.56 15.07 15.66
CA MET A 1 -16.37 13.80 14.92
C MET A 1 -15.45 14.09 13.75
N SER A 2 -14.22 13.57 13.80
CA SER A 2 -13.16 13.94 12.86
C SER A 2 -13.57 13.66 11.42
N SER A 3 -13.61 14.70 10.60
CA SER A 3 -13.88 14.64 9.16
C SER A 3 -12.85 13.71 8.53
N ARG A 4 -13.25 12.46 8.22
CA ARG A 4 -12.40 11.49 7.55
C ARG A 4 -12.20 11.95 6.11
N ASN A 5 -11.12 12.68 5.88
CA ASN A 5 -10.63 13.02 4.56
C ASN A 5 -10.35 11.70 3.83
N HIS A 6 -11.09 11.42 2.75
CA HIS A 6 -10.83 10.25 1.91
C HIS A 6 -9.56 10.54 1.12
N LEU A 7 -8.45 9.95 1.53
CA LEU A 7 -7.17 10.08 0.82
C LEU A 7 -7.14 9.05 -0.29
N ILE A 8 -7.32 9.51 -1.53
CA ILE A 8 -7.23 8.67 -2.72
C ILE A 8 -5.75 8.60 -3.14
N PHE A 9 -5.22 7.41 -3.35
CA PHE A 9 -3.81 7.17 -3.69
C PHE A 9 -3.67 6.57 -5.08
N GLU A 10 -2.87 7.19 -5.94
CA GLU A 10 -2.67 6.78 -7.35
C GLU A 10 -1.66 5.63 -7.46
N ILE A 11 -1.95 4.65 -8.30
CA ILE A 11 -0.99 3.62 -8.74
C ILE A 11 -0.20 4.20 -9.92
N VAL A 12 1.07 4.52 -9.69
CA VAL A 12 1.93 5.13 -10.71
C VAL A 12 2.69 4.09 -11.53
N LYS A 13 2.71 2.83 -11.07
CA LYS A 13 3.34 1.72 -11.79
C LYS A 13 2.72 0.40 -11.41
N LYS A 14 2.60 -0.52 -12.37
CA LYS A 14 2.25 -1.92 -12.15
C LYS A 14 3.08 -2.82 -13.04
N LYS A 15 3.56 -3.93 -12.48
CA LYS A 15 4.29 -4.94 -13.25
C LYS A 15 4.04 -6.33 -12.72
N TRP A 16 3.60 -7.24 -13.59
CA TRP A 16 3.58 -8.67 -13.28
C TRP A 16 5.01 -9.23 -13.25
N LEU A 17 5.35 -9.89 -12.15
CA LEU A 17 6.65 -10.57 -11.93
C LEU A 17 6.52 -12.08 -12.17
N HIS A 18 5.31 -12.61 -11.99
CA HIS A 18 4.90 -13.98 -12.25
C HIS A 18 3.39 -13.99 -12.54
N GLU A 19 2.82 -15.12 -12.96
CA GLU A 19 1.36 -15.30 -13.21
C GLU A 19 0.45 -14.89 -12.04
N VAL A 20 0.96 -14.95 -10.80
CA VAL A 20 0.20 -14.64 -9.57
C VAL A 20 0.93 -13.65 -8.68
N ILE A 21 2.03 -13.05 -9.13
CA ILE A 21 2.81 -12.08 -8.34
C ILE A 21 2.98 -10.82 -9.16
N PHE A 22 2.58 -9.69 -8.60
CA PHE A 22 2.72 -8.39 -9.23
C PHE A 22 3.28 -7.37 -8.25
N LEU A 23 3.95 -6.37 -8.81
CA LEU A 23 4.42 -5.19 -8.13
C LEU A 23 3.48 -4.03 -8.45
N ILE A 24 3.18 -3.22 -7.44
CA ILE A 24 2.58 -1.90 -7.62
C ILE A 24 3.42 -0.85 -6.93
N GLU A 25 3.52 0.31 -7.55
CA GLU A 25 4.08 1.53 -6.98
C GLU A 25 2.94 2.51 -6.76
N ILE A 26 2.80 3.00 -5.53
CA ILE A 26 1.70 3.87 -5.11
C ILE A 26 2.28 5.22 -4.71
N LYS A 27 1.68 6.30 -5.21
CA LYS A 27 2.04 7.67 -4.83
C LYS A 27 1.46 8.00 -3.46
N ALA A 28 2.33 8.04 -2.44
CA ALA A 28 1.96 8.25 -1.06
C ALA A 28 3.05 9.04 -0.32
N LEU A 29 3.18 10.33 -0.64
CA LEU A 29 4.28 11.19 -0.19
C LEU A 29 4.51 11.15 1.34
N GLU A 30 3.45 11.32 2.11
CA GLU A 30 3.54 11.36 3.58
C GLU A 30 3.92 10.01 4.18
N ILE A 31 3.55 8.91 3.53
CA ILE A 31 3.90 7.56 3.94
C ILE A 31 5.36 7.27 3.58
N ALA A 32 5.77 7.58 2.34
CA ALA A 32 7.15 7.39 1.87
C ALA A 32 8.19 8.11 2.75
N ARG A 33 7.82 9.28 3.30
CA ARG A 33 8.67 10.03 4.24
C ARG A 33 8.91 9.31 5.56
N LYS A 34 7.92 8.58 6.08
CA LYS A 34 7.95 7.96 7.42
C LYS A 34 8.32 6.48 7.42
N ILE A 35 7.99 5.78 6.33
CA ILE A 35 8.06 4.32 6.28
C ILE A 35 9.50 3.82 6.31
N ARG A 36 9.67 2.62 6.86
CA ARG A 36 10.95 1.91 6.97
C ARG A 36 10.81 0.51 6.37
N THR A 37 11.94 -0.05 5.95
CA THR A 37 12.01 -1.42 5.44
C THR A 37 11.51 -2.40 6.51
N GLY A 38 10.67 -3.36 6.12
CA GLY A 38 10.03 -4.31 7.02
C GLY A 38 8.68 -3.86 7.58
N ASN A 39 8.27 -2.61 7.36
CA ASN A 39 6.91 -2.17 7.70
C ASN A 39 5.89 -2.71 6.69
N PHE A 40 4.63 -2.76 7.12
CA PHE A 40 3.48 -3.09 6.28
C PHE A 40 2.55 -1.88 6.13
N LEU A 41 1.83 -1.80 5.02
CA LEU A 41 0.73 -0.86 4.81
C LEU A 41 -0.60 -1.58 4.97
N VAL A 42 -1.62 -0.88 5.43
CA VAL A 42 -2.99 -1.35 5.40
C VAL A 42 -3.69 -0.71 4.22
N LEU A 43 -4.04 -1.52 3.22
CA LEU A 43 -4.71 -1.07 1.99
C LEU A 43 -6.21 -1.34 2.08
N ARG A 44 -7.03 -0.40 1.58
CA ARG A 44 -8.45 -0.61 1.32
C ARG A 44 -8.81 -0.06 -0.06
N MET A 45 -9.27 -0.93 -0.95
CA MET A 45 -9.54 -0.56 -2.34
C MET A 45 -10.86 0.22 -2.50
N ARG A 46 -11.90 -0.08 -1.70
CA ARG A 46 -13.26 0.50 -1.80
C ARG A 46 -13.91 0.58 -0.41
N GLU A 47 -15.02 1.31 -0.25
CA GLU A 47 -15.63 1.54 1.08
C GLU A 47 -16.00 0.26 1.83
N VAL A 48 -16.60 -0.68 1.11
CA VAL A 48 -17.05 -1.99 1.62
C VAL A 48 -15.97 -3.07 1.51
N ALA A 49 -14.79 -2.74 0.96
CA ALA A 49 -13.71 -3.70 0.83
C ALA A 49 -12.98 -3.89 2.17
N GLU A 50 -12.44 -5.08 2.35
CA GLU A 50 -11.58 -5.42 3.47
C GLU A 50 -10.31 -4.55 3.51
N ARG A 51 -9.76 -4.40 4.71
CA ARG A 51 -8.44 -3.81 4.94
C ARG A 51 -7.40 -4.92 4.98
N ILE A 52 -6.47 -4.91 4.03
CA ILE A 52 -5.43 -5.94 3.94
C ILE A 52 -4.05 -5.38 4.30
N PRO A 53 -3.27 -6.08 5.16
CA PRO A 53 -1.88 -5.73 5.40
C PRO A 53 -1.00 -6.19 4.23
N ILE A 54 -0.14 -5.31 3.72
CA ILE A 54 0.79 -5.58 2.61
C ILE A 54 2.18 -5.07 2.99
N THR A 55 3.18 -5.93 2.92
CA THR A 55 4.57 -5.56 3.20
C THR A 55 5.11 -4.58 2.16
N VAL A 56 5.81 -3.54 2.61
CA VAL A 56 6.52 -2.62 1.73
C VAL A 56 7.85 -3.22 1.32
N ALA A 57 8.04 -3.37 0.01
CA ALA A 57 9.27 -3.88 -0.56
C ALA A 57 10.32 -2.77 -0.70
N GLU A 58 9.89 -1.58 -1.11
CA GLU A 58 10.75 -0.42 -1.34
C GLU A 58 9.95 0.89 -1.16
N TYR A 59 10.64 2.00 -0.96
CA TYR A 59 10.04 3.33 -0.98
C TYR A 59 11.04 4.34 -1.56
N ASP A 60 10.53 5.36 -2.23
CA ASP A 60 11.32 6.45 -2.79
C ASP A 60 10.84 7.78 -2.16
N ARG A 61 11.71 8.40 -1.36
CA ARG A 61 11.38 9.65 -0.65
C ARG A 61 11.32 10.86 -1.57
N GLU A 62 12.07 10.84 -2.67
CA GLU A 62 12.12 11.95 -3.62
C GLU A 62 10.90 11.91 -4.55
N LYS A 63 10.55 10.73 -5.05
CA LYS A 63 9.31 10.52 -5.83
C LYS A 63 8.05 10.53 -4.97
N GLY A 64 8.20 10.26 -3.66
CA GLY A 64 7.09 10.15 -2.73
C GLY A 64 6.25 8.90 -2.98
N THR A 65 6.89 7.79 -3.35
CA THR A 65 6.22 6.53 -3.69
C THR A 65 6.60 5.39 -2.76
N VAL A 66 5.70 4.42 -2.65
CA VAL A 66 5.91 3.17 -1.93
C VAL A 66 5.61 2.01 -2.86
N THR A 67 6.47 1.00 -2.82
CA THR A 67 6.40 -0.17 -3.70
C THR A 67 6.03 -1.40 -2.88
N CYS A 68 5.01 -2.09 -3.34
CA CYS A 68 4.50 -3.32 -2.75
C CYS A 68 4.62 -4.46 -3.75
N ILE A 69 4.97 -5.65 -3.27
CA ILE A 69 4.91 -6.90 -4.04
C ILE A 69 3.79 -7.75 -3.45
N ILE A 70 2.83 -8.11 -4.28
CA ILE A 70 1.61 -8.80 -3.88
C ILE A 70 1.51 -10.13 -4.63
N GLN A 71 1.21 -11.18 -3.88
CA GLN A 71 0.75 -12.45 -4.43
C GLN A 71 -0.78 -12.49 -4.44
N VAL A 72 -1.37 -12.95 -5.54
CA VAL A 72 -2.81 -13.09 -5.72
C VAL A 72 -3.28 -14.40 -5.12
N ILE A 73 -3.89 -14.35 -3.94
CA ILE A 73 -4.32 -15.55 -3.19
C ILE A 73 -5.81 -15.44 -2.83
N GLU A 74 -6.23 -14.30 -2.29
CA GLU A 74 -7.57 -14.05 -1.75
C GLU A 74 -8.35 -13.00 -2.54
N GLN A 75 -9.65 -12.85 -2.24
CA GLN A 75 -10.55 -11.91 -2.92
C GLN A 75 -10.00 -10.48 -2.92
N SER A 76 -9.50 -9.99 -1.78
CA SER A 76 -8.94 -8.65 -1.65
C SER A 76 -7.70 -8.44 -2.55
N THR A 77 -6.80 -9.42 -2.63
CA THR A 77 -5.64 -9.37 -3.55
C THR A 77 -6.03 -9.52 -5.02
N LYS A 78 -7.10 -10.26 -5.35
CA LYS A 78 -7.69 -10.33 -6.70
C LYS A 78 -8.30 -8.99 -7.13
N LEU A 79 -8.95 -8.29 -6.20
CA LEU A 79 -9.47 -6.94 -6.45
C LEU A 79 -8.34 -5.93 -6.67
N LEU A 80 -7.21 -6.10 -5.99
CA LEU A 80 -6.04 -5.26 -6.20
C LEU A 80 -5.36 -5.58 -7.54
N SER A 81 -5.33 -6.86 -7.95
CA SER A 81 -4.66 -7.27 -9.19
C SER A 81 -5.37 -6.85 -10.47
N ILE A 82 -6.63 -6.40 -10.39
CA ILE A 82 -7.36 -5.86 -11.54
C ILE A 82 -7.19 -4.34 -11.72
N LEU A 83 -6.62 -3.64 -10.72
CA LEU A 83 -6.33 -2.21 -10.86
C LEU A 83 -5.09 -2.02 -11.71
N GLU A 84 -5.07 -1.01 -12.56
CA GLU A 84 -3.98 -0.70 -13.49
C GLU A 84 -3.28 0.62 -13.13
N GLU A 85 -2.23 0.97 -13.88
CA GLU A 85 -1.59 2.28 -13.76
C GLU A 85 -2.59 3.41 -14.02
N GLY A 86 -2.58 4.45 -13.17
CA GLY A 86 -3.55 5.54 -13.18
C GLY A 86 -4.84 5.26 -12.39
N ASP A 87 -5.09 4.00 -11.98
CA ASP A 87 -6.15 3.70 -11.02
C ASP A 87 -5.76 4.13 -9.61
N HIS A 88 -6.76 4.11 -8.72
CA HIS A 88 -6.61 4.63 -7.37
C HIS A 88 -7.03 3.62 -6.29
N ILE A 89 -6.30 3.65 -5.18
CA ILE A 89 -6.59 2.94 -3.94
C ILE A 89 -7.25 3.93 -2.98
N LYS A 90 -8.38 3.53 -2.37
CA LYS A 90 -9.20 4.44 -1.57
C LYS A 90 -8.60 4.79 -0.22
N ASP A 91 -7.87 3.88 0.41
CA ASP A 91 -7.09 4.20 1.61
C ASP A 91 -5.79 3.41 1.62
N VAL A 92 -4.71 4.10 1.95
CA VAL A 92 -3.39 3.55 2.24
C VAL A 92 -3.00 4.13 3.60
N VAL A 93 -2.81 3.26 4.58
CA VAL A 93 -2.51 3.67 5.96
C VAL A 93 -1.21 3.01 6.39
N GLU A 94 -0.28 3.80 6.93
CA GLU A 94 0.89 3.27 7.61
C GLU A 94 0.49 2.50 8.89
N PRO A 95 1.29 1.55 9.38
CA PRO A 95 1.00 0.96 10.67
C PRO A 95 1.10 2.07 11.73
N LEU A 96 0.11 2.14 12.61
CA LEU A 96 0.18 3.02 13.78
C LEU A 96 1.37 2.54 14.61
N ASP A 97 2.46 3.29 14.62
CA ASP A 97 3.62 3.07 15.49
C ASP A 97 3.11 2.89 16.94
N LYS A 98 3.03 1.65 17.42
CA LYS A 98 3.56 1.39 18.75
C LYS A 98 5.02 1.12 18.51
N ALA A 99 5.86 2.12 18.79
CA ALA A 99 7.28 1.94 18.93
C ALA A 99 7.50 0.62 19.68
N THR A 100 7.98 -0.40 18.96
CA THR A 100 8.37 -1.64 19.63
C THR A 100 9.67 -1.28 20.31
N GLU A 101 9.58 -1.05 21.61
CA GLU A 101 10.74 -0.94 22.48
C GLU A 101 11.52 -2.25 22.32
N ILE A 102 12.63 -2.19 21.58
CA ILE A 102 13.56 -3.31 21.50
C ILE A 102 14.26 -3.32 22.85
N GLU A 103 13.73 -4.06 23.83
CA GLU A 103 14.48 -4.39 25.03
C GLU A 103 15.77 -5.11 24.60
N LYS A 104 16.89 -4.54 25.02
CA LYS A 104 18.23 -4.99 24.70
C LYS A 104 18.79 -5.81 25.86
#